data_AF-O27523-F1
#
_entry.id   AF-O27523-F1
#
_cell.length_a   1.000
_cell.length_b   1.000
_cell.length_c   1.000
_cell.angle_alpha   90.00
_cell.angle_beta   90.00
_cell.angle_gamma   90.00
#
_symmetry.space_group_name_H-M   'P 1'
#
loop_
_entity.id
_entity.type
_entity.pdbx_description
1 polymer ?
#
loop_
_entity_poly.entity_id
_entity_poly.type
_entity_poly.pdbx_seq_one_letter_code
_entity_poly.pdbx_strand_id
1 'polypeptide(L)'
;MGYSNWRARKFARKRGIPEIGASDAHFLEAVGSSFTLVDSEGEADDIVRAILKGKTEPAGSRTPLPLIVREVINKKLLGRMRDYV
;
A
#
# COMPACT_ATOMS: atom_id res chain seq x y z
N MET A 1 -11.65 4.95 0.46
CA MET A 1 -11.03 4.58 -0.83
C MET A 1 -10.81 5.80 -1.72
N GLY A 2 -9.79 5.79 -2.57
CA GLY A 2 -9.53 6.85 -3.54
C GLY A 2 -10.12 6.62 -4.93
N TYR A 3 -10.14 7.66 -5.76
CA TYR A 3 -10.65 7.56 -7.12
C TYR A 3 -9.88 6.54 -7.96
N SER A 4 -8.54 6.56 -7.91
CA SER A 4 -7.70 5.57 -8.59
C SER A 4 -7.96 4.15 -8.08
N ASN A 5 -8.05 3.96 -6.76
CA ASN A 5 -8.35 2.65 -6.16
C ASN A 5 -9.75 2.16 -6.54
N TRP A 6 -10.74 3.06 -6.62
CA TRP A 6 -12.08 2.73 -7.08
C TRP A 6 -12.07 2.28 -8.55
N ARG A 7 -11.35 2.98 -9.43
CA ARG A 7 -11.19 2.57 -10.84
C ARG A 7 -10.48 1.22 -10.96
N ALA A 8 -9.41 1.01 -10.20
CA ALA A 8 -8.66 -0.24 -10.17
C ALA A 8 -9.56 -1.41 -9.73
N ARG A 9 -10.30 -1.23 -8.62
CA ARG A 9 -11.28 -2.22 -8.13
C ARG A 9 -12.34 -2.54 -9.16
N LYS A 10 -12.93 -1.53 -9.81
CA LYS A 10 -13.92 -1.74 -10.88
C LYS A 10 -13.34 -2.54 -12.05
N PHE A 11 -12.10 -2.23 -12.46
CA PHE A 11 -11.41 -2.93 -13.53
C PHE A 11 -11.10 -4.39 -13.15
N ALA A 12 -10.54 -4.61 -11.96
CA ALA A 12 -10.18 -5.92 -11.45
C ALA A 12 -11.40 -6.85 -11.38
N ARG A 13 -12.50 -6.36 -10.80
CA ARG A 13 -13.78 -7.09 -10.74
C ARG A 13 -14.34 -7.44 -12.11
N LYS A 14 -14.26 -6.52 -13.07
CA LYS A 14 -14.72 -6.76 -14.45
C LYS A 14 -13.89 -7.84 -15.16
N ARG A 15 -12.64 -8.05 -14.76
CA ARG A 15 -11.69 -8.96 -15.42
C ARG A 15 -11.36 -10.22 -14.60
N GLY A 16 -11.95 -10.39 -13.42
CA GLY A 16 -11.63 -11.50 -12.53
C GLY A 16 -10.17 -11.46 -12.04
N ILE A 17 -9.58 -10.28 -11.92
CA ILE A 17 -8.20 -10.11 -11.44
C ILE A 17 -8.24 -9.99 -9.91
N PRO A 18 -7.42 -10.74 -9.16
CA PRO A 18 -7.28 -10.59 -7.71
C PRO A 18 -6.95 -9.16 -7.31
N GLU A 19 -7.63 -8.64 -6.28
CA GLU A 19 -7.39 -7.30 -5.76
C GLU A 19 -6.30 -7.35 -4.68
N ILE A 20 -5.27 -6.50 -4.77
CA ILE A 20 -4.23 -6.33 -3.74
C ILE A 20 -4.04 -4.85 -3.37
N GLY A 21 -3.52 -4.60 -2.17
CA GLY A 21 -3.19 -3.28 -1.66
C GLY A 21 -2.01 -3.32 -0.68
N ALA A 22 -1.16 -2.31 -0.75
CA ALA A 22 0.01 -2.14 0.10
C ALA A 22 0.19 -0.67 0.48
N SER A 23 0.87 -0.43 1.60
CA SER A 23 1.12 0.90 2.13
C SER A 23 2.05 1.76 1.27
N ASP A 24 2.93 1.14 0.48
CA ASP A 24 4.02 1.83 -0.24
C ASP A 24 4.79 2.79 0.70
N ALA A 25 5.16 2.25 1.87
CA ALA A 25 5.70 3.01 2.97
C ALA A 25 7.11 3.55 2.65
N HIS A 26 7.24 4.87 2.69
CA HIS A 26 8.52 5.58 2.52
C HIS A 26 9.09 6.10 3.85
N PHE A 27 8.40 5.84 4.96
CA PHE A 27 8.73 6.18 6.35
C PHE A 27 8.04 5.19 7.30
N LEU A 28 8.53 5.04 8.52
CA LEU A 28 8.11 3.99 9.46
C LEU A 28 6.61 4.07 9.81
N GLU A 29 6.08 5.27 10.04
CA GLU A 29 4.68 5.46 10.41
C GLU A 29 3.70 5.19 9.25
N ALA A 30 4.19 5.06 8.02
CA ALA A 30 3.37 4.62 6.89
C ALA A 30 3.24 3.09 6.80
N VAL A 31 4.10 2.33 7.46
CA VAL A 31 4.07 0.86 7.43
C VAL A 31 2.73 0.37 7.99
N GLY A 32 2.04 -0.47 7.22
CA GLY A 32 0.73 -1.02 7.60
C GLY A 32 -0.44 -0.06 7.47
N SER A 33 -0.25 1.17 6.95
CA SER A 33 -1.36 2.08 6.63
C SER A 33 -2.35 1.48 5.62
N SER A 34 -1.84 0.66 4.69
CA SER A 34 -2.61 -0.22 3.82
C SER A 34 -1.94 -1.58 3.71
N PHE A 35 -2.76 -2.62 3.64
CA PHE A 35 -2.35 -4.02 3.58
C PHE A 35 -3.43 -4.84 2.88
N THR A 36 -3.13 -6.10 2.60
CA THR A 36 -4.09 -7.06 2.04
C THR A 36 -4.33 -8.16 3.06
N LEU A 37 -5.59 -8.41 3.40
CA LEU A 37 -5.97 -9.62 4.13
C LEU A 37 -5.95 -10.78 3.14
N VAL A 38 -5.23 -11.85 3.49
CA VAL A 38 -5.12 -13.07 2.68
C VAL A 38 -5.61 -14.24 3.51
N ASP A 39 -6.58 -14.98 2.99
CA ASP A 39 -7.05 -16.23 3.60
C ASP A 39 -6.08 -17.36 3.26
N SER A 40 -5.09 -17.58 4.14
CA SER A 40 -3.99 -18.54 4.01
C SER A 40 -3.51 -19.04 5.37
N GLU A 41 -2.79 -20.16 5.39
CA GLU A 41 -2.14 -20.75 6.57
C GLU A 41 -0.80 -20.06 6.94
N GLY A 42 -0.37 -19.07 6.16
CA GLY A 42 0.82 -18.24 6.46
C GLY A 42 2.12 -18.67 5.79
N GLU A 43 2.13 -19.83 5.12
CA GLU A 43 3.26 -20.28 4.30
C GLU A 43 3.30 -19.55 2.96
N ALA A 44 4.50 -19.24 2.45
CA ALA A 44 4.68 -18.43 1.24
C ALA A 44 3.92 -18.99 0.03
N ASP A 45 4.02 -20.29 -0.22
CA ASP A 45 3.33 -20.95 -1.35
C ASP A 45 1.81 -20.97 -1.18
N ASP A 46 1.32 -21.00 0.06
CA ASP A 46 -0.11 -20.94 0.33
C ASP A 46 -0.66 -19.52 0.13
N ILE A 47 0.07 -18.51 0.58
CA ILE A 47 -0.25 -17.09 0.34
C ILE A 47 -0.34 -16.83 -1.17
N VAL A 48 0.64 -17.28 -1.96
CA VAL A 48 0.62 -17.11 -3.43
C VAL A 48 -0.61 -17.80 -4.03
N ARG A 49 -0.92 -19.04 -3.61
CA ARG A 49 -2.11 -19.76 -4.08
C ARG A 49 -3.41 -19.04 -3.70
N ALA A 50 -3.51 -18.50 -2.50
CA ALA A 50 -4.66 -17.72 -2.04
C ALA A 50 -4.86 -16.45 -2.88
N ILE A 51 -3.77 -15.73 -3.18
CA ILE A 51 -3.80 -14.56 -4.07
C ILE A 51 -4.29 -14.96 -5.47
N LEU A 52 -3.73 -16.01 -6.07
CA LEU A 52 -4.14 -16.48 -7.40
C LEU A 52 -5.61 -16.92 -7.46
N LYS A 53 -6.16 -17.42 -6.35
CA LYS A 53 -7.58 -17.78 -6.20
C LYS A 53 -8.49 -16.58 -5.90
N GLY A 54 -7.95 -15.38 -5.77
CA GLY A 54 -8.71 -14.17 -5.43
C GLY A 54 -9.21 -14.13 -3.99
N LYS A 55 -8.60 -14.92 -3.09
CA LYS A 55 -8.92 -14.93 -1.65
C LYS A 55 -8.24 -13.76 -0.92
N THR A 56 -8.46 -12.56 -1.43
CA THR A 56 -7.77 -11.34 -1.00
C THR A 56 -8.75 -10.20 -0.77
N GLU A 57 -8.49 -9.44 0.28
CA GLU A 57 -9.24 -8.21 0.58
C GLU A 57 -8.26 -7.05 0.87
N PRO A 58 -8.14 -6.06 -0.04
CA PRO A 58 -7.38 -4.85 0.23
C PRO A 58 -8.03 -4.03 1.34
N ALA A 59 -7.27 -3.73 2.38
CA ALA A 59 -7.72 -3.02 3.57
C ALA A 59 -6.78 -1.86 3.96
N GLY A 60 -7.18 -1.16 5.03
CA GLY A 60 -6.48 -0.02 5.57
C GLY A 60 -7.06 1.32 5.13
N SER A 61 -6.29 2.37 5.38
CA SER A 61 -6.70 3.76 5.17
C SER A 61 -5.64 4.52 4.37
N ARG A 62 -5.97 5.75 3.99
CA ARG A 62 -4.98 6.61 3.37
C ARG A 62 -4.00 7.10 4.42
N THR A 63 -2.73 7.15 4.06
CA THR A 63 -1.72 7.85 4.84
C THR A 63 -2.19 9.28 5.13
N PRO A 64 -2.25 9.70 6.41
CA PRO A 64 -2.68 11.04 6.79
C PRO A 64 -1.87 12.13 6.08
N LEU A 65 -2.55 13.14 5.52
CA LEU A 65 -1.92 14.26 4.83
C LEU A 65 -0.85 14.98 5.67
N PRO A 66 -1.03 15.24 6.98
CA PRO A 66 -0.01 15.89 7.79
C PRO A 66 1.32 15.12 7.83
N LEU A 67 1.27 13.78 7.85
CA LEU A 67 2.47 12.94 7.83
C LEU A 67 3.19 13.02 6.48
N ILE A 68 2.44 13.02 5.38
CA ILE A 68 3.00 13.18 4.04
C ILE A 68 3.70 14.54 3.91
N VAL A 69 3.04 15.62 4.34
CA VAL A 69 3.61 16.98 4.27
C VAL A 69 4.88 17.09 5.10
N ARG A 70 4.86 16.60 6.35
CA ARG A 70 6.03 16.56 7.23
C ARG A 70 7.20 15.85 6.54
N GLU A 71 6.95 14.69 5.94
CA GLU A 71 8.00 13.89 5.33
C GLU A 71 8.58 14.51 4.04
N VAL A 72 7.72 15.13 3.21
CA VAL A 72 8.17 15.86 2.02
C VAL A 72 9.06 17.05 2.41
N ILE A 73 8.69 17.79 3.46
CA ILE A 73 9.48 18.90 3.99
C ILE A 73 10.81 18.38 4.54
N ASN A 74 10.77 17.34 5.39
CA ASN A 74 11.97 16.72 5.95
C ASN A 74 12.94 16.28 4.86
N LYS A 75 12.48 15.58 3.81
CA LYS A 75 13.34 15.16 2.70
C LYS A 75 13.96 16.34 1.95
N LYS A 76 13.22 17.43 1.72
CA LYS A 76 13.75 18.63 1.04
C LYS A 76 14.74 19.41 1.90
N LEU A 77 14.54 19.47 3.22
CA LEU A 77 15.43 20.17 4.15
C LEU A 77 16.68 19.35 4.50
N LEU A 78 16.52 18.07 4.86
CA LEU A 78 17.62 17.15 5.14
C LEU A 78 18.45 16.83 3.89
N GLY A 79 17.84 16.80 2.71
CA GLY A 79 18.55 16.70 1.43
C GLY A 79 19.52 17.86 1.25
N ARG A 80 19.07 19.10 1.49
CA ARG A 80 19.93 20.30 1.40
C ARG A 80 21.07 20.31 2.43
N MET A 81 20.91 19.71 3.61
CA MET A 81 21.99 19.65 4.59
C MET A 81 23.06 18.60 4.24
N ARG A 82 22.69 17.55 3.50
CA ARG A 82 23.62 16.51 3.05
C ARG A 82 24.51 16.95 1.88
N ASP A 83 24.06 17.95 1.11
CA ASP A 83 24.83 18.54 0.00
C ASP A 83 25.86 19.60 0.46
N TYR A 84 25.91 19.92 1.76
CA TYR A 84 26.79 20.95 2.36
C TYR A 84 27.99 20.37 3.14
N VAL A 85 28.13 19.04 3.20
CA VAL A 85 29.27 18.32 3.78
C VAL A 85 29.92 17.48 2.69
#